data_AF-N9M2V1-F1
#
_entry.id   AF-N9M2V1-F1
#
_cell.length_a   1.000
_cell.length_b   1.000
_cell.length_c   1.000
_cell.angle_alpha   90.00
_cell.angle_beta   90.00
_cell.angle_gamma   90.00
#
_symmetry.space_group_name_H-M   'P 1'
#
loop_
_entity.id
_entity.type
_entity.pdbx_description
1 polymer ?
#
loop_
_entity_poly.entity_id
_entity_poly.type
_entity_poly.pdbx_seq_one_letter_code
_entity_poly.pdbx_strand_id
1 'polypeptide(L)'
;MDINCVPEVVTGVDWSKIGPAILGTVLSVVVSGVLFFVKNNIDKKIREENQKKADLDQLDKQLDDILKIAISYPYLETKKFCETWDKTKAEIGDDCDRYQRYSVFCNLVFNYLSRLAEYCEYDLECIQKQHINMKEWVRLHQKNWNDPLNDPNENIDSYDEKFVALVNKCLGKH
;
A
#
# COMPACT_ATOMS: atom_id res chain seq x y z
N MET A 1 -21.61 76.84 52.56
CA MET A 1 -21.51 76.14 51.27
C MET A 1 -20.05 75.88 51.05
N ASP A 2 -19.65 74.61 51.05
CA ASP A 2 -18.76 74.08 50.02
C ASP A 2 -18.80 72.56 50.08
N ILE A 3 -19.16 72.02 48.93
CA ILE A 3 -19.42 70.62 48.63
C ILE A 3 -18.06 70.04 48.28
N ASN A 4 -17.53 69.14 49.10
CA ASN A 4 -16.43 68.28 48.66
C ASN A 4 -16.93 66.84 48.59
N CYS A 5 -17.28 66.48 47.35
CA CYS A 5 -17.47 65.12 46.88
C CYS A 5 -16.27 64.26 47.29
N VAL A 6 -16.52 63.29 48.16
CA VAL A 6 -15.61 62.15 48.35
C VAL A 6 -15.84 61.22 47.15
N PRO A 7 -14.79 60.76 46.46
CA PRO A 7 -14.97 59.87 45.32
C PRO A 7 -15.50 58.53 45.81
N GLU A 8 -16.54 58.04 45.13
CA GLU A 8 -17.08 56.69 45.29
C GLU A 8 -15.94 55.70 45.09
N VAL A 9 -15.62 54.94 46.14
CA VAL A 9 -14.64 53.87 46.08
C VAL A 9 -15.18 52.84 45.11
N VAL A 10 -14.58 52.78 43.91
CA VAL A 10 -14.82 51.71 42.94
C VAL A 10 -14.59 50.40 43.67
N THR A 11 -15.69 49.69 43.92
CA THR A 11 -15.68 48.44 44.65
C THR A 11 -14.79 47.47 43.90
N GLY A 12 -13.78 46.96 44.61
CA GLY A 12 -12.85 45.98 44.10
C GLY A 12 -13.61 44.81 43.48
N VAL A 13 -13.10 44.34 42.35
CA VAL A 13 -13.58 43.17 41.62
C VAL A 13 -13.95 42.06 42.61
N ASP A 14 -15.23 41.68 42.62
CA ASP A 14 -15.75 40.63 43.50
C ASP A 14 -15.32 39.24 42.96
N TRP A 15 -14.11 38.86 43.32
CA TRP A 15 -13.47 37.59 42.93
C TRP A 15 -14.29 36.36 43.33
N SER A 16 -15.22 36.48 44.28
CA SER A 16 -16.11 35.38 44.71
C SER A 16 -17.15 35.01 43.64
N LYS A 17 -17.56 35.96 42.79
CA LYS A 17 -18.49 35.73 41.67
C LYS A 17 -17.78 35.34 40.37
N ILE A 18 -16.51 35.69 40.23
CA ILE A 18 -15.71 35.46 39.03
C ILE A 18 -14.94 34.12 39.11
N GLY A 19 -14.52 33.71 40.31
CA GLY A 19 -13.83 32.45 40.55
C GLY A 19 -14.52 31.21 39.97
N PRO A 20 -15.84 31.00 40.18
CA PRO A 20 -16.56 29.85 39.63
C PRO A 20 -16.61 29.85 38.09
N ALA A 21 -16.77 31.03 37.49
CA ALA A 21 -16.85 31.18 36.03
C ALA A 21 -15.49 30.93 35.34
N ILE A 22 -14.38 31.41 35.94
CA ILE A 22 -13.03 31.13 35.45
C ILE A 22 -12.68 29.65 35.62
N LEU A 23 -12.98 29.04 36.77
CA LEU A 23 -12.76 27.61 37.00
C LEU A 23 -13.51 26.73 36.00
N GLY A 24 -14.79 27.04 35.74
CA GLY A 24 -15.59 26.31 34.76
C GLY A 24 -15.05 26.41 33.33
N THR A 25 -14.54 27.59 32.95
CA THR A 25 -13.94 27.82 31.63
C THR A 25 -12.60 27.09 31.48
N VAL A 26 -11.75 27.09 32.51
CA VAL A 26 -10.47 26.37 32.48
C VAL A 26 -10.71 24.85 32.43
N LEU A 27 -11.65 24.33 33.22
CA LEU A 27 -12.02 22.92 33.19
C LEU A 27 -12.57 22.50 31.82
N SER A 28 -13.42 23.32 31.19
CA SER A 28 -13.98 22.98 29.88
C SER A 28 -12.90 22.92 28.80
N VAL A 29 -11.97 23.87 28.78
CA VAL A 29 -10.84 23.88 27.84
C VAL A 29 -9.95 22.65 28.02
N VAL A 30 -9.67 22.25 29.26
CA VAL A 30 -8.88 21.03 29.54
C VAL A 30 -9.61 19.77 29.07
N VAL A 31 -10.90 19.64 29.37
CA VAL A 31 -11.73 18.50 28.94
C VAL A 31 -11.80 18.44 27.40
N SER A 32 -12.03 19.58 26.74
CA SER A 32 -12.03 19.66 25.27
C SER A 32 -10.67 19.29 24.67
N GLY A 33 -9.56 19.72 25.29
CA GLY A 33 -8.21 19.34 24.87
C GLY A 33 -7.95 17.83 24.97
N VAL A 34 -8.36 17.21 26.07
CA VAL A 34 -8.24 15.75 26.26
C VAL A 34 -9.10 14.99 25.24
N LEU A 35 -10.36 15.39 25.05
CA LEU A 35 -11.25 14.77 24.06
C LEU A 35 -10.72 14.91 22.63
N PHE A 36 -10.15 16.07 22.29
CA PHE A 36 -9.51 16.29 20.99
C PHE A 36 -8.32 15.35 20.79
N PHE A 37 -7.47 15.19 21.80
CA PHE A 37 -6.32 14.29 21.71
C PHE A 37 -6.74 12.82 21.56
N VAL A 38 -7.74 12.37 22.33
CA VAL A 38 -8.31 11.01 22.21
C VAL A 38 -8.92 10.80 20.83
N LYS A 39 -9.73 11.75 20.35
CA LYS A 39 -10.34 11.69 19.02
C LYS A 39 -9.29 11.64 17.92
N ASN A 40 -8.24 12.46 18.00
CA ASN A 40 -7.17 12.48 16.99
C ASN A 40 -6.43 11.14 16.89
N ASN A 41 -6.21 10.45 18.03
CA ASN A 41 -5.60 9.12 18.03
C ASN A 41 -6.52 8.04 17.43
N ILE A 42 -7.82 8.11 17.70
CA ILE A 42 -8.83 7.21 17.10
C ILE A 42 -8.92 7.46 15.59
N ASP A 43 -9.04 8.72 15.17
CA ASP A 43 -9.11 9.11 13.77
C ASP A 43 -7.85 8.68 12.99
N LYS A 44 -6.66 8.73 13.63
CA LYS A 44 -5.42 8.23 13.05
C LYS A 44 -5.49 6.71 12.80
N LYS A 45 -5.92 5.92 13.78
CA LYS A 45 -6.08 4.46 13.61
C LYS A 45 -7.09 4.10 12.52
N ILE A 46 -8.25 4.76 12.52
CA ILE A 46 -9.28 4.55 11.49
C ILE A 46 -8.73 4.88 10.10
N ARG A 47 -7.94 5.96 9.96
CA ARG A 47 -7.29 6.30 8.69
C ARG A 47 -6.30 5.23 8.23
N GLU A 48 -5.47 4.72 9.14
CA GLU A 48 -4.50 3.66 8.84
C GLU A 48 -5.21 2.36 8.42
N GLU A 49 -6.27 1.96 9.13
CA GLU A 49 -7.07 0.78 8.78
C GLU A 49 -7.78 0.93 7.43
N ASN A 50 -8.39 2.10 7.19
CA ASN A 50 -9.03 2.39 5.91
C ASN A 50 -8.04 2.41 4.75
N GLN A 51 -6.82 2.93 4.98
CA GLN A 51 -5.76 2.91 3.97
C GLN A 51 -5.34 1.47 3.66
N LYS A 52 -5.06 0.66 4.68
CA LYS A 52 -4.72 -0.76 4.49
C LYS A 52 -5.80 -1.54 3.75
N LYS A 53 -7.07 -1.24 4.03
CA LYS A 53 -8.20 -1.82 3.31
C LYS A 53 -8.24 -1.36 1.85
N ALA A 54 -8.06 -0.06 1.59
CA ALA A 54 -8.03 0.48 0.24
C ALA A 54 -6.88 -0.11 -0.60
N ASP A 55 -5.70 -0.29 0.01
CA ASP A 55 -4.54 -0.91 -0.63
C ASP A 55 -4.84 -2.38 -0.99
N LEU A 56 -5.49 -3.12 -0.08
CA LEU A 56 -5.91 -4.50 -0.33
C LEU A 56 -6.99 -4.58 -1.44
N ASP A 57 -8.00 -3.72 -1.40
CA ASP A 57 -9.05 -3.64 -2.43
C ASP A 57 -8.43 -3.34 -3.81
N GLN A 58 -7.36 -2.52 -3.86
CA GLN A 58 -6.62 -2.24 -5.09
C GLN A 58 -5.83 -3.45 -5.58
N LEU A 59 -5.19 -4.21 -4.68
CA LEU A 59 -4.50 -5.45 -5.01
C LEU A 59 -5.47 -6.51 -5.53
N ASP A 60 -6.63 -6.67 -4.91
CA ASP A 60 -7.67 -7.61 -5.34
C ASP A 60 -8.17 -7.26 -6.74
N LYS A 61 -8.39 -5.98 -7.03
CA LYS A 61 -8.76 -5.54 -8.37
C LYS A 61 -7.68 -5.84 -9.42
N GLN A 62 -6.40 -5.65 -9.08
CA GLN A 62 -5.29 -5.97 -9.97
C GLN A 62 -5.21 -7.46 -10.24
N LEU A 63 -5.42 -8.29 -9.22
CA LEU A 63 -5.48 -9.73 -9.36
C LEU A 63 -6.65 -10.15 -10.28
N ASP A 64 -7.84 -9.61 -10.06
CA ASP A 64 -9.01 -9.86 -10.91
C ASP A 64 -8.74 -9.51 -12.38
N ASP A 65 -8.07 -8.38 -12.64
CA ASP A 65 -7.75 -7.96 -14.00
C ASP A 65 -6.70 -8.88 -14.65
N ILE A 66 -5.68 -9.32 -13.91
CA ILE A 66 -4.73 -10.35 -14.36
C ILE A 66 -5.46 -11.65 -14.69
N LEU A 67 -6.36 -12.12 -13.83
CA LEU A 67 -7.12 -13.35 -14.04
C LEU A 67 -8.06 -13.25 -15.25
N LYS A 68 -8.70 -12.09 -15.49
CA LYS A 68 -9.50 -11.87 -16.71
C LYS A 68 -8.65 -11.97 -17.98
N ILE A 69 -7.42 -11.46 -17.96
CA ILE A 69 -6.47 -11.58 -19.08
C ILE A 69 -6.10 -13.05 -19.27
N ALA A 70 -5.76 -13.76 -18.20
CA ALA A 70 -5.43 -15.19 -18.25
C ALA A 70 -6.60 -16.04 -18.80
N ILE A 71 -7.85 -15.74 -18.41
CA ILE A 71 -9.05 -16.40 -18.96
C ILE A 71 -9.20 -16.11 -20.46
N SER A 72 -8.95 -14.87 -20.88
CA SER A 72 -9.04 -14.46 -22.29
C SER A 72 -7.93 -15.10 -23.14
N TYR A 73 -6.78 -15.36 -22.55
CA TYR A 73 -5.60 -15.94 -23.20
C TYR A 73 -5.01 -17.09 -22.36
N PRO A 74 -5.67 -18.26 -22.29
CA PRO A 74 -5.30 -19.33 -21.35
C PRO A 74 -3.85 -19.81 -21.45
N TYR A 75 -3.24 -19.70 -22.64
CA TYR A 75 -1.85 -20.11 -22.85
C TYR A 75 -0.87 -19.37 -21.93
N LEU A 76 -1.19 -18.15 -21.49
CA LEU A 76 -0.36 -17.33 -20.60
C LEU A 76 -0.06 -18.00 -19.26
N GLU A 77 -0.96 -18.86 -18.78
CA GLU A 77 -0.85 -19.59 -17.50
C GLU A 77 -0.50 -21.08 -17.70
N THR A 78 -0.17 -21.50 -18.92
CA THR A 78 0.19 -22.91 -19.18
C THR A 78 1.69 -23.10 -19.16
N LYS A 79 2.14 -24.07 -18.36
CA LYS A 79 3.56 -24.48 -18.31
C LYS A 79 4.12 -24.76 -19.71
N LYS A 80 3.35 -25.47 -20.55
CA LYS A 80 3.74 -25.82 -21.93
C LYS A 80 4.13 -24.60 -22.77
N PHE A 81 3.43 -23.48 -22.63
CA PHE A 81 3.73 -22.26 -23.38
C PHE A 81 4.80 -21.42 -22.67
N CYS A 82 4.69 -21.24 -21.36
CA CYS A 82 5.64 -20.45 -20.57
C CYS A 82 7.08 -20.97 -20.71
N GLU A 83 7.25 -22.30 -20.78
CA GLU A 83 8.56 -22.93 -20.99
C GLU A 83 9.12 -22.71 -22.41
N THR A 84 8.31 -22.25 -23.36
CA THR A 84 8.79 -21.96 -24.73
C THR A 84 9.25 -20.53 -24.93
N TRP A 85 9.15 -19.68 -23.89
CA TRP A 85 9.63 -18.29 -23.90
C TRP A 85 11.04 -18.18 -24.47
N ASP A 86 11.19 -17.25 -25.41
CA ASP A 86 12.44 -16.91 -26.09
C ASP A 86 12.30 -15.51 -26.71
N LYS A 87 13.31 -14.65 -26.54
CA LYS A 87 13.33 -13.27 -27.06
C LYS A 87 13.21 -13.21 -28.58
N THR A 88 13.96 -14.05 -29.29
CA THR A 88 13.98 -14.06 -30.75
C THR A 88 12.58 -14.34 -31.31
N LYS A 89 11.83 -15.26 -30.67
CA LYS A 89 10.44 -15.53 -31.05
C LYS A 89 9.51 -14.34 -30.81
N ALA A 90 9.77 -13.55 -29.78
CA ALA A 90 9.01 -12.34 -29.46
C ALA A 90 9.30 -11.16 -30.40
N GLU A 91 10.49 -11.11 -30.99
CA GLU A 91 10.93 -10.02 -31.88
C GLU A 91 10.62 -10.29 -33.35
N ILE A 92 10.95 -11.48 -33.86
CA ILE A 92 10.94 -11.79 -35.30
C ILE A 92 10.27 -13.13 -35.64
N GLY A 93 9.68 -13.82 -34.66
CA GLY A 93 9.01 -15.11 -34.89
C GLY A 93 7.63 -14.96 -35.54
N ASP A 94 7.14 -16.05 -36.14
CA ASP A 94 5.81 -16.11 -36.79
C ASP A 94 4.63 -15.87 -35.83
N ASP A 95 4.84 -16.02 -34.52
CA ASP A 95 3.85 -15.85 -33.44
C ASP A 95 4.27 -14.72 -32.48
N CYS A 96 5.02 -13.73 -32.97
CA CYS A 96 5.61 -12.65 -32.17
C CYS A 96 4.59 -11.96 -31.26
N ASP A 97 3.39 -11.62 -31.77
CA ASP A 97 2.30 -11.01 -31.01
C ASP A 97 1.95 -11.81 -29.75
N ARG A 98 1.97 -13.14 -29.81
CA ARG A 98 1.63 -14.01 -28.68
C ARG A 98 2.70 -13.98 -27.60
N TYR A 99 3.97 -13.98 -28.01
CA TYR A 99 5.10 -13.86 -27.10
C TYR A 99 5.17 -12.44 -26.50
N GLN A 100 4.90 -11.40 -27.27
CA GLN A 100 4.81 -10.03 -26.77
C GLN A 100 3.67 -9.86 -25.74
N ARG A 101 2.49 -10.42 -26.01
CA ARG A 101 1.39 -10.48 -25.02
C ARG A 101 1.82 -11.18 -23.73
N TYR A 102 2.58 -12.27 -23.85
CA TYR A 102 3.13 -12.96 -22.69
C TYR A 102 4.14 -12.13 -21.90
N SER A 103 5.02 -11.39 -22.58
CA SER A 103 5.95 -10.49 -21.89
C SER A 103 5.21 -9.40 -21.12
N VAL A 104 4.21 -8.77 -21.75
CA VAL A 104 3.38 -7.75 -21.09
C VAL A 104 2.61 -8.35 -19.92
N PHE A 105 2.08 -9.56 -20.07
CA PHE A 105 1.42 -10.28 -18.99
C PHE A 105 2.37 -10.55 -17.81
N CYS A 106 3.59 -11.00 -18.06
CA CYS A 106 4.60 -11.22 -17.02
C CYS A 106 4.91 -9.91 -16.27
N ASN A 107 5.03 -8.78 -16.98
CA ASN A 107 5.24 -7.48 -16.34
C ASN A 107 4.06 -7.12 -15.41
N LEU A 108 2.80 -7.39 -15.81
CA LEU A 108 1.64 -7.20 -14.93
C LEU A 108 1.69 -8.09 -13.69
N VAL A 109 2.04 -9.37 -13.87
CA VAL A 109 2.20 -10.34 -12.77
C VAL A 109 3.27 -9.87 -11.79
N PHE A 110 4.48 -9.54 -12.25
CA PHE A 110 5.57 -9.14 -11.35
C PHE A 110 5.33 -7.78 -10.70
N ASN A 111 4.64 -6.85 -11.37
CA ASN A 111 4.21 -5.59 -10.75
C ASN A 111 3.20 -5.81 -9.63
N TYR A 112 2.23 -6.71 -9.82
CA TYR A 112 1.29 -7.09 -8.78
C TYR A 112 2.02 -7.78 -7.61
N LEU A 113 2.89 -8.74 -7.91
CA LEU A 113 3.67 -9.46 -6.89
C LEU A 113 4.57 -8.53 -6.08
N SER A 114 5.16 -7.50 -6.70
CA SER A 114 5.99 -6.50 -6.01
C SER A 114 5.18 -5.69 -5.00
N ARG A 115 4.01 -5.19 -5.40
CA ARG A 115 3.10 -4.45 -4.50
C ARG A 115 2.55 -5.32 -3.38
N LEU A 116 2.18 -6.56 -3.70
CA LEU A 116 1.72 -7.52 -2.70
C LEU A 116 2.84 -7.86 -1.72
N ALA A 117 4.07 -8.03 -2.20
CA ALA A 117 5.21 -8.25 -1.35
C ALA A 117 5.44 -7.07 -0.41
N GLU A 118 5.38 -5.83 -0.91
CA GLU A 118 5.47 -4.63 -0.07
C GLU A 118 4.36 -4.58 0.99
N TYR A 119 3.10 -4.85 0.62
CA TYR A 119 1.97 -4.93 1.54
C TYR A 119 2.18 -5.96 2.66
N CYS A 120 2.76 -7.11 2.32
CA CYS A 120 3.10 -8.18 3.26
C CYS A 120 4.47 -7.98 3.93
N GLU A 121 5.10 -6.82 3.82
CA GLU A 121 6.43 -6.52 4.37
C GLU A 121 7.50 -7.54 3.94
N TYR A 122 7.39 -8.06 2.71
CA TYR A 122 8.23 -9.08 2.09
C TYR A 122 8.21 -10.45 2.81
N ASP A 123 7.23 -10.69 3.67
CA ASP A 123 7.02 -11.98 4.31
C ASP A 123 6.35 -12.97 3.34
N LEU A 124 7.15 -13.91 2.83
CA LEU A 124 6.69 -14.98 1.97
C LEU A 124 5.60 -15.86 2.61
N GLU A 125 5.60 -16.01 3.93
CA GLU A 125 4.59 -16.78 4.63
C GLU A 125 3.24 -16.07 4.61
N CYS A 126 3.22 -14.76 4.89
CA CYS A 126 2.06 -13.90 4.76
C CYS A 126 1.46 -13.99 3.34
N ILE A 127 2.29 -13.79 2.30
CA ILE A 127 1.85 -13.84 0.90
C ILE A 127 1.22 -15.20 0.57
N GLN A 128 1.91 -16.30 0.87
CA GLN A 128 1.46 -17.64 0.49
C GLN A 128 0.23 -18.13 1.24
N LYS A 129 0.10 -17.80 2.52
CA LYS A 129 -0.99 -18.31 3.36
C LYS A 129 -2.26 -17.46 3.25
N GLN A 130 -2.12 -16.17 2.98
CA GLN A 130 -3.23 -15.23 3.07
C GLN A 130 -3.70 -14.70 1.71
N HIS A 131 -2.87 -14.75 0.67
CA HIS A 131 -3.18 -14.13 -0.62
C HIS A 131 -3.07 -15.12 -1.79
N ILE A 132 -1.86 -15.51 -2.20
CA ILE A 132 -1.65 -16.32 -3.40
C ILE A 132 -0.42 -17.23 -3.30
N ASN A 133 -0.38 -18.31 -4.09
CA ASN A 133 0.80 -19.16 -4.21
C ASN A 133 1.89 -18.51 -5.08
N MET A 134 2.56 -17.49 -4.53
CA MET A 134 3.60 -16.72 -5.21
C MET A 134 4.71 -17.61 -5.79
N LYS A 135 5.11 -18.69 -5.10
CA LYS A 135 6.17 -19.57 -5.60
C LYS A 135 5.81 -20.22 -6.93
N GLU A 136 4.57 -20.69 -7.08
CA GLU A 136 4.13 -21.32 -8.32
C GLU A 136 4.07 -20.32 -9.48
N TRP A 137 3.50 -19.13 -9.24
CA TRP A 137 3.47 -18.06 -10.24
C TRP A 137 4.87 -17.64 -10.69
N VAL A 138 5.76 -17.37 -9.72
CA VAL A 138 7.15 -17.01 -10.03
C VAL A 138 7.86 -18.09 -10.84
N ARG A 139 7.68 -19.37 -10.49
CA ARG A 139 8.31 -20.50 -11.19
C ARG A 139 7.74 -20.72 -12.58
N LEU A 140 6.44 -20.47 -12.76
CA LEU A 140 5.78 -20.57 -14.06
C LEU A 140 6.34 -19.54 -15.03
N HIS A 141 6.54 -18.30 -14.56
CA HIS A 141 7.02 -17.18 -15.37
C HIS A 141 8.54 -16.95 -15.31
N GLN A 142 9.29 -17.90 -14.74
CA GLN A 142 10.73 -17.75 -14.48
C GLN A 142 11.56 -17.45 -15.73
N LYS A 143 11.14 -17.93 -16.90
CA LYS A 143 11.90 -17.73 -18.13
C LYS A 143 11.88 -16.26 -18.58
N ASN A 144 10.73 -15.61 -18.49
CA ASN A 144 10.61 -14.18 -18.77
C ASN A 144 11.26 -13.35 -17.65
N TRP A 145 11.19 -13.79 -16.39
CA TRP A 145 11.93 -13.14 -15.30
C TRP A 145 13.44 -13.06 -15.58
N ASN A 146 14.04 -14.18 -16.00
CA ASN A 146 15.48 -14.30 -16.23
C ASN A 146 15.95 -13.69 -17.56
N ASP A 147 15.04 -13.60 -18.53
CA ASP A 147 15.36 -13.12 -19.88
C ASP A 147 14.23 -12.22 -20.41
N PRO A 148 14.00 -11.05 -19.80
CA PRO A 148 12.92 -10.12 -20.16
C PRO A 148 13.17 -9.45 -21.50
N LEU A 149 12.11 -9.12 -22.22
CA LEU A 149 12.14 -8.79 -23.65
C LEU A 149 13.13 -7.68 -24.03
N ASN A 150 13.10 -6.52 -23.36
CA ASN A 150 13.80 -5.32 -23.85
C ASN A 150 15.23 -5.20 -23.33
N ASP A 151 15.43 -5.36 -22.01
CA ASP A 151 16.73 -5.22 -21.37
C ASP A 151 16.99 -6.43 -20.47
N PRO A 152 18.11 -7.16 -20.59
CA PRO A 152 18.43 -8.32 -19.74
C PRO A 152 18.34 -8.08 -18.23
N ASN A 153 18.52 -6.84 -17.78
CA ASN A 153 18.44 -6.45 -16.37
C ASN A 153 17.11 -5.76 -16.00
N GLU A 154 16.12 -5.67 -16.91
CA GLU A 154 14.85 -4.97 -16.68
C GLU A 154 14.21 -5.34 -15.34
N ASN A 155 14.16 -6.64 -15.02
CA ASN A 155 13.58 -7.15 -13.78
C ASN A 155 14.47 -7.02 -12.54
N ILE A 156 15.76 -6.73 -12.70
CA ILE A 156 16.67 -6.51 -11.57
C ILE A 156 16.70 -5.02 -11.24
N ASP A 157 16.70 -4.15 -12.25
CA ASP A 157 16.88 -2.71 -12.09
C ASP A 157 15.55 -1.98 -11.82
N SER A 158 14.41 -2.53 -12.26
CA SER A 158 13.10 -1.88 -12.12
C SER A 158 12.41 -2.15 -10.78
N TYR A 159 12.80 -3.22 -10.08
CA TYR A 159 12.19 -3.62 -8.81
C TYR A 159 13.14 -3.36 -7.64
N ASP A 160 12.56 -3.19 -6.44
CA ASP A 160 13.37 -3.03 -5.24
C ASP A 160 14.14 -4.32 -4.90
N GLU A 161 15.31 -4.16 -4.26
CA GLU A 161 16.21 -5.26 -3.95
C GLU A 161 15.57 -6.36 -3.09
N LYS A 162 14.64 -6.00 -2.19
CA LYS A 162 13.97 -6.98 -1.31
C LYS A 162 13.02 -7.85 -2.12
N PHE A 163 12.29 -7.26 -3.07
CA PHE A 163 11.46 -8.02 -3.99
C PHE A 163 12.28 -8.96 -4.87
N VAL A 164 13.37 -8.47 -5.46
CA VAL A 164 14.28 -9.30 -6.28
C VAL A 164 14.83 -10.47 -5.47
N ALA A 165 15.26 -10.23 -4.23
CA ALA A 165 15.72 -11.30 -3.33
C ALA A 165 14.61 -12.31 -3.01
N LEU A 166 13.38 -11.85 -2.80
CA LEU A 166 12.22 -12.69 -2.56
C LEU A 166 11.90 -13.58 -3.78
N VAL A 167 11.93 -13.03 -4.99
CA VAL A 167 11.73 -13.77 -6.24
C VAL A 167 12.84 -14.81 -6.43
N ASN A 168 14.10 -14.44 -6.23
CA ASN A 168 15.22 -15.36 -6.30
C ASN A 168 15.10 -16.52 -5.29
N LYS A 169 14.65 -16.24 -4.07
CA LYS A 169 14.32 -17.27 -3.06
C LYS A 169 13.22 -18.22 -3.55
N CYS A 170 12.17 -17.71 -4.20
CA CYS A 170 11.12 -18.54 -4.80
C CYS A 170 11.64 -19.46 -5.92
N LEU A 171 12.60 -18.96 -6.71
CA LEU A 171 13.32 -19.72 -7.75
C LEU A 171 14.36 -20.70 -7.21
N GLY A 172 14.68 -20.66 -5.90
CA GLY A 172 15.71 -21.50 -5.30
C GLY A 172 17.14 -21.05 -5.63
N LYS A 173 17.32 -19.78 -5.99
CA LYS A 173 18.64 -19.15 -6.15
C LYS A 173 19.09 -18.63 -4.78
N HIS A 174 20.36 -18.84 -4.44
CA HIS A 174 20.99 -18.40 -3.20
C HIS A 174 21.85 -17.16 -3.43
#